data_AF-A0A9E9DA05-F1
#
_entry.id   AF-A0A9E9DA05-F1
#
_cell.length_a   1.000
_cell.length_b   1.000
_cell.length_c   1.000
_cell.angle_alpha   90.00
_cell.angle_beta   90.00
_cell.angle_gamma   90.00
#
_symmetry.space_group_name_H-M   'P 1'
#
loop_
_entity.id
_entity.type
_entity.pdbx_description
1 polymer ?
#
loop_
_entity_poly.entity_id
_entity_poly.type
_entity_poly.pdbx_seq_one_letter_code
_entity_poly.pdbx_strand_id
1 'polypeptide(L)'
;MKISDCRGRYWLGVGVACLAAWGTPAGAADAVKDVTGASPAQLAAPTVPAQSANAPAAASGTIQELRDRIQNKEVSELRTTYNGRYGASLLFYPQTLGYYVALFHEGQFWRVVKLGNEKKAEALYGDFVRQTQVLADVEIRRIKLEAQKALMERQLAASEARLNAVQNDLTIQRQQEQALAENQQAVREQASALETERTAARLRLNDLQGQIRSLEAEQNSADSSLVRSVKSPAHRGKATRHR
;
A
#
# COMPACT_ATOMS: atom_id res chain seq x y z
N MET A 1 41.79 -18.19 15.22
CA MET A 1 41.82 -19.41 14.37
C MET A 1 41.79 -19.03 12.90
N LYS A 2 42.10 -19.97 11.99
CA LYS A 2 41.86 -19.84 10.54
C LYS A 2 40.38 -20.09 10.23
N ILE A 3 39.80 -19.30 9.32
CA ILE A 3 38.78 -19.72 8.36
C ILE A 3 39.24 -19.14 7.02
N SER A 4 39.34 -19.97 5.97
CA SER A 4 39.93 -19.59 4.68
C SER A 4 38.88 -19.38 3.59
N ASP A 5 39.27 -18.70 2.51
CA ASP A 5 38.49 -18.59 1.27
C ASP A 5 37.97 -19.94 0.72
N CYS A 6 36.74 -19.91 0.21
CA CYS A 6 36.26 -20.86 -0.80
C CYS A 6 35.84 -20.09 -2.07
N ARG A 7 36.62 -20.24 -3.14
CA ARG A 7 36.36 -19.61 -4.45
C ARG A 7 35.24 -20.36 -5.20
N GLY A 8 34.12 -19.68 -5.47
CA GLY A 8 32.96 -20.24 -6.20
C GLY A 8 32.62 -19.48 -7.48
N ARG A 9 33.58 -19.29 -8.40
CA ARG A 9 33.39 -18.44 -9.60
C ARG A 9 32.65 -19.17 -10.73
N TYR A 10 31.32 -19.13 -10.70
CA TYR A 10 30.50 -19.45 -11.87
C TYR A 10 30.40 -18.26 -12.83
N TRP A 11 30.58 -18.53 -14.12
CA TRP A 11 30.65 -17.55 -15.20
C TRP A 11 29.67 -18.01 -16.29
N LEU A 12 28.49 -17.38 -16.38
CA LEU A 12 27.45 -17.75 -17.34
C LEU A 12 26.65 -16.53 -17.82
N GLY A 13 26.52 -16.40 -19.14
CA GLY A 13 25.32 -15.84 -19.78
C GLY A 13 25.06 -14.33 -19.69
N VAL A 14 25.91 -13.49 -20.30
CA VAL A 14 25.45 -12.16 -20.75
C VAL A 14 24.58 -12.34 -22.00
N GLY A 15 23.27 -12.45 -21.80
CA GLY A 15 22.27 -12.57 -22.87
C GLY A 15 21.45 -11.29 -23.05
N VAL A 16 22.03 -10.25 -23.68
CA VAL A 16 21.36 -8.96 -23.89
C VAL A 16 20.86 -8.83 -25.33
N ALA A 17 19.59 -9.19 -25.57
CA ALA A 17 18.81 -8.73 -26.72
C ALA A 17 17.32 -9.06 -26.58
N CYS A 18 16.48 -8.04 -26.33
CA CYS A 18 15.24 -7.82 -27.08
C CYS A 18 14.59 -6.47 -26.70
N LEU A 19 14.08 -5.77 -27.70
CA LEU A 19 13.31 -4.52 -27.56
C LEU A 19 11.82 -4.86 -27.38
N ALA A 20 11.12 -4.16 -26.49
CA ALA A 20 9.65 -4.21 -26.40
C ALA A 20 9.08 -2.82 -26.08
N ALA A 21 8.10 -2.42 -26.90
CA ALA A 21 7.49 -1.09 -27.01
C ALA A 21 7.15 -0.34 -25.70
N TRP A 22 7.33 0.98 -25.72
CA TRP A 22 6.55 1.89 -24.89
C TRP A 22 5.08 1.87 -25.36
N GLY A 23 4.16 1.44 -24.50
CA GLY A 23 2.72 1.59 -24.71
C GLY A 23 2.17 2.77 -23.92
N THR A 24 1.79 3.85 -24.60
CA THR A 24 1.14 5.02 -24.00
C THR A 24 -0.39 4.92 -24.10
N PRO A 25 -1.11 4.72 -22.97
CA PRO A 25 -2.56 4.88 -22.95
C PRO A 25 -2.93 6.37 -22.87
N ALA A 26 -2.90 7.05 -24.02
CA ALA A 26 -3.56 8.35 -24.16
C ALA A 26 -5.06 8.13 -24.39
N GLY A 27 -5.90 8.41 -23.40
CA GLY A 27 -7.35 8.25 -23.52
C GLY A 27 -8.13 8.67 -22.27
N ALA A 28 -9.41 9.00 -22.47
CA ALA A 28 -10.38 9.34 -21.43
C ALA A 28 -10.06 10.55 -20.54
N ALA A 29 -9.91 11.73 -21.17
CA ALA A 29 -10.28 13.00 -20.54
C ALA A 29 -11.52 13.57 -21.24
N ASP A 30 -12.71 13.16 -20.81
CA ASP A 30 -13.97 13.93 -20.94
C ASP A 30 -15.05 13.34 -19.99
N ALA A 31 -16.21 13.98 -19.90
CA ALA A 31 -17.45 13.50 -19.29
C ALA A 31 -17.45 13.21 -17.77
N VAL A 32 -16.94 14.16 -16.97
CA VAL A 32 -17.61 14.48 -15.69
C VAL A 32 -18.59 15.62 -15.95
N LYS A 33 -19.86 15.27 -16.10
CA LYS A 33 -21.00 16.19 -16.12
C LYS A 33 -22.12 15.65 -15.22
N ASP A 34 -22.75 16.59 -14.51
CA ASP A 34 -24.09 16.49 -13.94
C ASP A 34 -24.42 15.27 -13.05
N VAL A 35 -23.90 15.29 -11.81
CA VAL A 35 -24.58 14.67 -10.66
C VAL A 35 -24.82 15.73 -9.56
N THR A 36 -25.47 16.83 -9.95
CA THR A 36 -26.09 17.78 -9.01
C THR A 36 -27.60 17.68 -9.17
N GLY A 37 -28.21 16.74 -8.44
CA GLY A 37 -29.64 16.42 -8.65
C GLY A 37 -30.21 15.27 -7.82
N ALA A 38 -29.65 14.99 -6.63
CA ALA A 38 -30.13 13.94 -5.73
C ALA A 38 -30.67 14.55 -4.43
N SER A 39 -31.92 15.04 -4.45
CA SER A 39 -32.68 15.32 -3.23
C SER A 39 -32.77 14.04 -2.38
N PRO A 40 -32.73 14.11 -1.03
CA PRO A 40 -32.92 12.95 -0.17
C PRO A 40 -34.39 12.47 -0.23
N ALA A 41 -34.72 11.76 -1.31
CA ALA A 41 -35.95 10.98 -1.39
C ALA A 41 -35.95 9.97 -0.23
N GLN A 42 -36.87 10.17 0.71
CA GLN A 42 -37.02 9.31 1.88
C GLN A 42 -37.04 7.84 1.44
N LEU A 43 -36.17 7.02 2.05
CA LEU A 43 -36.29 5.58 1.95
C LEU A 43 -37.60 5.19 2.64
N ALA A 44 -38.68 5.13 1.86
CA ALA A 44 -39.85 4.36 2.20
C ALA A 44 -39.38 2.92 2.41
N ALA A 45 -39.21 2.53 3.67
CA ALA A 45 -38.91 1.15 4.02
C ALA A 45 -39.96 0.26 3.33
N PRO A 46 -39.55 -0.85 2.67
CA PRO A 46 -40.51 -1.72 2.02
C PRO A 46 -41.53 -2.13 3.06
N THR A 47 -42.78 -1.69 2.87
CA THR A 47 -43.85 -1.95 3.83
C THR A 47 -44.10 -3.44 3.80
N VAL A 48 -43.52 -4.15 4.78
CA VAL A 48 -43.87 -5.54 5.06
C VAL A 48 -45.39 -5.57 5.12
N PRO A 49 -46.08 -6.31 4.22
CA PRO A 49 -47.53 -6.23 4.14
C PRO A 49 -48.06 -6.60 5.51
N ALA A 50 -48.64 -5.61 6.20
CA ALA A 50 -49.00 -5.73 7.60
C ALA A 50 -50.02 -6.86 7.70
N GLN A 51 -49.58 -8.02 8.18
CA GLN A 51 -50.45 -9.17 8.35
C GLN A 51 -51.52 -8.73 9.33
N SER A 52 -52.74 -8.59 8.81
CA SER A 52 -53.91 -8.14 9.56
C SER A 52 -53.95 -8.88 10.90
N ALA A 53 -54.05 -8.15 12.01
CA ALA A 53 -53.79 -8.64 13.37
C ALA A 53 -54.72 -9.78 13.88
N ASN A 54 -55.54 -10.34 12.99
CA ASN A 54 -56.31 -11.55 13.15
C ASN A 54 -55.57 -12.77 12.53
N ALA A 55 -54.33 -13.02 12.96
CA ALA A 55 -53.84 -14.40 12.95
C ALA A 55 -54.66 -15.15 14.02
N PRO A 56 -55.54 -16.10 13.65
CA PRO A 56 -56.45 -16.70 14.63
C PRO A 56 -55.64 -17.48 15.67
N ALA A 57 -56.09 -17.49 16.93
CA ALA A 57 -55.39 -18.18 18.03
C ALA A 57 -55.15 -19.69 17.76
N ALA A 58 -55.94 -20.29 16.87
CA ALA A 58 -55.73 -21.63 16.32
C ALA A 58 -54.34 -21.83 15.66
N ALA A 59 -53.73 -20.79 15.09
CA ALA A 59 -52.39 -20.84 14.53
C ALA A 59 -51.34 -21.15 15.61
N SER A 60 -51.40 -20.45 16.75
CA SER A 60 -50.53 -20.70 17.91
C SER A 60 -50.73 -22.10 18.48
N GLY A 61 -51.99 -22.56 18.57
CA GLY A 61 -52.31 -23.94 18.96
C GLY A 61 -51.73 -24.99 18.01
N THR A 62 -51.80 -24.75 16.69
CA THR A 62 -51.26 -25.68 15.67
C THR A 62 -49.73 -25.70 15.66
N ILE A 63 -49.07 -24.56 15.95
CA ILE A 63 -47.61 -24.48 16.14
C ILE A 63 -47.18 -25.33 17.34
N GLN A 64 -47.90 -25.26 18.45
CA GLN A 64 -47.57 -26.07 19.63
C GLN A 64 -47.89 -27.56 19.42
N GLU A 65 -49.04 -27.90 18.81
CA GLU A 65 -49.34 -29.29 18.41
C GLU A 65 -48.21 -29.87 17.55
N LEU A 66 -47.72 -29.14 16.54
CA LEU A 66 -46.62 -29.62 15.70
C LEU A 66 -45.32 -29.78 16.49
N ARG A 67 -44.96 -28.82 17.35
CA ARG A 67 -43.76 -28.90 18.19
C ARG A 67 -43.78 -30.14 19.09
N ASP A 68 -44.89 -30.39 19.77
CA ASP A 68 -45.01 -31.49 20.72
C ASP A 68 -44.96 -32.84 19.98
N ARG A 69 -45.57 -32.93 18.79
CA ARG A 69 -45.46 -34.10 17.89
C ARG A 69 -44.05 -34.32 17.34
N ILE A 70 -43.30 -33.27 17.04
CA ILE A 70 -41.89 -33.37 16.64
C ILE A 70 -41.04 -33.89 17.81
N GLN A 71 -41.26 -33.39 19.02
CA GLN A 71 -40.55 -33.84 20.23
C GLN A 71 -40.83 -35.31 20.55
N ASN A 72 -42.10 -35.74 20.43
CA ASN A 72 -42.51 -37.14 20.58
C ASN A 72 -42.09 -38.04 19.41
N LYS A 73 -41.51 -37.49 18.32
CA LYS A 73 -41.18 -38.18 17.06
C LYS A 73 -42.40 -38.85 16.39
N GLU A 74 -43.59 -38.27 16.58
CA GLU A 74 -44.84 -38.75 16.01
C GLU A 74 -44.99 -38.40 14.52
N VAL A 75 -44.26 -37.40 14.02
CA VAL A 75 -44.31 -36.96 12.63
C VAL A 75 -43.05 -37.36 11.86
N SER A 76 -43.25 -37.74 10.60
CA SER A 76 -42.17 -37.99 9.63
C SER A 76 -42.02 -36.77 8.72
N GLU A 77 -40.81 -36.23 8.62
CA GLU A 77 -40.51 -35.20 7.63
C GLU A 77 -40.52 -35.82 6.22
N LEU A 78 -41.33 -35.27 5.32
CA LEU A 78 -41.32 -35.68 3.90
C LEU A 78 -40.36 -34.81 3.08
N ARG A 79 -40.41 -33.49 3.29
CA ARG A 79 -39.66 -32.50 2.50
C ARG A 79 -39.39 -31.25 3.34
N THR A 80 -38.19 -30.69 3.27
CA THR A 80 -37.88 -29.35 3.78
C THR A 80 -37.02 -28.59 2.77
N THR A 81 -37.22 -27.27 2.70
CA THR A 81 -36.41 -26.34 1.90
C THR A 81 -35.96 -25.17 2.77
N TYR A 82 -34.68 -24.79 2.63
CA TYR A 82 -34.09 -23.62 3.28
C TYR A 82 -33.74 -22.55 2.22
N ASN A 83 -34.08 -21.30 2.51
CA ASN A 83 -33.73 -20.12 1.72
C ASN A 83 -33.19 -19.05 2.69
N GLY A 84 -31.87 -18.85 2.73
CA GLY A 84 -31.23 -18.04 3.77
C GLY A 84 -31.55 -18.59 5.18
N ARG A 85 -31.99 -17.72 6.10
CA ARG A 85 -32.49 -18.12 7.43
C ARG A 85 -33.94 -18.62 7.45
N TYR A 86 -34.69 -18.47 6.35
CA TYR A 86 -36.08 -18.93 6.23
C TYR A 86 -36.17 -20.35 5.70
N GLY A 87 -37.29 -21.02 5.94
CA GLY A 87 -37.59 -22.29 5.29
C GLY A 87 -39.03 -22.77 5.44
N ALA A 88 -39.34 -23.81 4.69
CA ALA A 88 -40.65 -24.44 4.64
C ALA A 88 -40.48 -25.96 4.78
N SER A 89 -41.37 -26.61 5.54
CA SER A 89 -41.35 -28.06 5.75
C SER A 89 -42.75 -28.67 5.55
N LEU A 90 -42.78 -29.87 5.00
CA LEU A 90 -43.94 -30.74 4.84
C LEU A 90 -43.69 -32.00 5.68
N LEU A 91 -44.52 -32.18 6.72
CA LEU A 91 -44.45 -33.32 7.64
C LEU A 91 -45.74 -34.14 7.57
N PHE A 92 -45.62 -35.45 7.75
CA PHE A 92 -46.72 -36.41 7.75
C PHE A 92 -46.93 -37.01 9.14
N TYR A 93 -48.19 -37.20 9.53
CA TYR A 93 -48.60 -37.75 10.82
C TYR A 93 -49.39 -39.06 10.61
N PRO A 94 -48.73 -40.22 10.70
CA PRO A 94 -49.31 -41.51 10.29
C PRO A 94 -50.57 -41.89 11.07
N GLN A 95 -50.68 -41.55 12.36
CA GLN A 95 -51.84 -41.96 13.19
C GLN A 95 -53.19 -41.38 12.70
N THR A 96 -53.18 -40.29 11.93
CA THR A 96 -54.40 -39.68 11.36
C THR A 96 -54.34 -39.48 9.84
N LEU A 97 -53.29 -40.01 9.19
CA LEU A 97 -52.95 -39.77 7.78
C LEU A 97 -52.93 -38.27 7.41
N GLY A 98 -52.58 -37.42 8.38
CA GLY A 98 -52.61 -35.97 8.27
C GLY A 98 -51.27 -35.37 7.87
N TYR A 99 -51.30 -34.17 7.29
CA TYR A 99 -50.13 -33.42 6.86
C TYR A 99 -50.04 -32.10 7.63
N TYR A 100 -48.83 -31.70 8.00
CA TYR A 100 -48.51 -30.37 8.52
C TYR A 100 -47.60 -29.67 7.52
N VAL A 101 -48.00 -28.46 7.09
CA VAL A 101 -47.18 -27.57 6.28
C VAL A 101 -46.75 -26.41 7.16
N ALA A 102 -45.45 -26.24 7.33
CA ALA A 102 -44.86 -25.31 8.29
C ALA A 102 -43.95 -24.29 7.59
N LEU A 103 -44.06 -23.03 7.99
CA LEU A 103 -43.13 -21.95 7.66
C LEU A 103 -42.28 -21.65 8.91
N PHE A 104 -40.97 -21.57 8.74
CA PHE A 104 -40.04 -21.26 9.82
C PHE A 104 -39.04 -20.15 9.44
N HIS A 105 -38.62 -19.41 10.45
CA HIS A 105 -37.32 -18.74 10.49
C HIS A 105 -36.50 -19.53 11.49
N GLU A 106 -35.28 -19.94 11.17
CA GLU A 106 -34.26 -20.08 12.22
C GLU A 106 -34.60 -21.21 13.23
N GLY A 107 -35.28 -22.26 12.75
CA GLY A 107 -35.83 -23.36 13.56
C GLY A 107 -37.13 -23.05 14.31
N GLN A 108 -37.61 -21.80 14.29
CA GLN A 108 -38.83 -21.35 14.94
C GLN A 108 -40.00 -21.31 13.95
N PHE A 109 -41.04 -22.10 14.23
CA PHE A 109 -42.29 -22.09 13.46
C PHE A 109 -43.14 -20.86 13.78
N TRP A 110 -43.48 -20.09 12.74
CA TRP A 110 -44.30 -18.87 12.85
C TRP A 110 -45.63 -18.99 12.08
N ARG A 111 -45.77 -20.03 11.24
CA ARG A 111 -47.05 -20.43 10.62
C ARG A 111 -47.06 -21.93 10.41
N VAL A 112 -48.10 -22.62 10.87
CA VAL A 112 -48.33 -24.05 10.61
C VAL A 112 -49.78 -24.23 10.16
N VAL A 113 -50.00 -25.09 9.17
CA VAL A 113 -51.34 -25.45 8.66
C VAL A 113 -51.45 -26.97 8.61
N LYS A 114 -52.55 -27.51 9.11
CA LYS A 114 -52.86 -28.94 9.16
C LYS A 114 -53.87 -29.29 8.06
N LEU A 115 -53.60 -30.33 7.26
CA LEU A 115 -54.43 -30.74 6.13
C LEU A 115 -54.62 -32.27 6.10
N GLY A 116 -55.85 -32.73 5.83
CA GLY A 116 -56.18 -34.14 5.59
C GLY A 116 -56.08 -34.56 4.11
N ASN A 117 -55.30 -33.85 3.29
CA ASN A 117 -55.19 -34.15 1.86
C ASN A 117 -53.80 -33.80 1.32
N GLU A 118 -53.10 -34.82 0.83
CA GLU A 118 -51.74 -34.75 0.29
C GLU A 118 -51.56 -33.69 -0.80
N LYS A 119 -52.43 -33.69 -1.83
CA LYS A 119 -52.34 -32.75 -2.96
C LYS A 119 -52.50 -31.29 -2.52
N LYS A 120 -53.34 -31.02 -1.52
CA LYS A 120 -53.45 -29.68 -0.91
C LYS A 120 -52.24 -29.32 -0.05
N ALA A 121 -51.64 -30.30 0.64
CA ALA A 121 -50.46 -30.08 1.46
C ALA A 121 -49.21 -29.78 0.61
N GLU A 122 -48.98 -30.54 -0.47
CA GLU A 122 -47.90 -30.29 -1.42
C GLU A 122 -48.07 -28.95 -2.17
N ALA A 123 -49.30 -28.59 -2.56
CA ALA A 123 -49.58 -27.27 -3.15
C ALA A 123 -49.24 -26.12 -2.18
N LEU A 124 -49.69 -26.21 -0.92
CA LEU A 124 -49.41 -25.20 0.11
C LEU A 124 -47.92 -25.16 0.49
N TYR A 125 -47.24 -26.30 0.48
CA TYR A 125 -45.78 -26.38 0.65
C TYR A 125 -45.07 -25.66 -0.50
N GLY A 126 -45.49 -25.84 -1.75
CA GLY A 126 -44.99 -25.07 -2.90
C GLY A 126 -45.24 -23.56 -2.78
N ASP A 127 -46.38 -23.15 -2.23
CA ASP A 127 -46.66 -21.74 -1.92
C ASP A 127 -45.72 -21.19 -0.83
N PHE A 128 -45.49 -21.97 0.24
CA PHE A 128 -44.60 -21.58 1.33
C PHE A 128 -43.13 -21.52 0.86
N VAL A 129 -42.67 -22.46 0.02
CA VAL A 129 -41.33 -22.39 -0.60
C VAL A 129 -41.17 -21.09 -1.38
N ARG A 130 -42.14 -20.73 -2.25
CA ARG A 130 -42.13 -19.45 -2.97
C ARG A 130 -42.14 -18.24 -2.05
N GLN A 131 -42.91 -18.30 -0.95
CA GLN A 131 -42.91 -17.24 0.07
C GLN A 131 -41.53 -17.08 0.75
N THR A 132 -40.84 -18.18 1.07
CA THR A 132 -39.50 -18.11 1.70
C THR A 132 -38.42 -17.54 0.79
N GLN A 133 -38.52 -17.73 -0.53
CA GLN A 133 -37.58 -17.14 -1.49
C GLN A 133 -37.63 -15.60 -1.41
N VAL A 134 -38.83 -15.02 -1.54
CA VAL A 134 -39.04 -13.56 -1.49
C VAL A 134 -38.63 -12.95 -0.14
N LEU A 135 -38.84 -13.68 0.97
CA LEU A 135 -38.39 -13.24 2.30
C LEU A 135 -36.85 -13.29 2.42
N ALA A 136 -36.21 -14.32 1.86
CA ALA A 136 -34.77 -14.51 1.91
C ALA A 136 -33.99 -13.57 0.98
N ASP A 137 -34.56 -13.12 -0.14
CA ASP A 137 -33.88 -12.28 -1.13
C ASP A 137 -33.27 -11.01 -0.51
N VAL A 138 -33.98 -10.37 0.42
CA VAL A 138 -33.50 -9.17 1.13
C VAL A 138 -32.29 -9.50 2.02
N GLU A 139 -32.34 -10.60 2.76
CA GLU A 139 -31.25 -11.04 3.64
C GLU A 139 -30.01 -11.48 2.83
N ILE A 140 -30.23 -12.31 1.80
CA ILE A 140 -29.19 -12.81 0.90
C ILE A 140 -28.51 -11.63 0.18
N ARG A 141 -29.28 -10.60 -0.21
CA ARG A 141 -28.72 -9.35 -0.76
C ARG A 141 -27.93 -8.56 0.29
N ARG A 142 -28.41 -8.47 1.53
CA ARG A 142 -27.70 -7.81 2.64
C ARG A 142 -26.32 -8.46 2.88
N ILE A 143 -26.28 -9.78 3.02
CA ILE A 143 -25.04 -10.55 3.24
C ILE A 143 -24.03 -10.35 2.09
N LYS A 144 -24.52 -10.35 0.84
CA LYS A 144 -23.67 -10.09 -0.34
C LYS A 144 -23.09 -8.68 -0.34
N LEU A 145 -23.90 -7.66 -0.01
CA LEU A 145 -23.46 -6.27 0.09
C LEU A 145 -22.48 -6.05 1.26
N GLU A 146 -22.71 -6.70 2.41
CA GLU A 146 -21.81 -6.69 3.57
C GLU A 146 -20.43 -7.26 3.20
N ALA A 147 -20.39 -8.40 2.49
CA ALA A 147 -19.15 -9.01 2.01
C ALA A 147 -18.43 -8.14 0.95
N GLN A 148 -19.17 -7.52 0.02
CA GLN A 148 -18.62 -6.60 -0.97
C GLN A 148 -18.03 -5.34 -0.30
N LYS A 149 -18.74 -4.74 0.65
CA LYS A 149 -18.24 -3.61 1.45
C LYS A 149 -16.93 -3.97 2.16
N ALA A 150 -16.91 -5.08 2.88
CA ALA A 150 -15.71 -5.52 3.62
C ALA A 150 -14.51 -5.84 2.71
N LEU A 151 -14.73 -6.18 1.43
CA LEU A 151 -13.66 -6.30 0.43
C LEU A 151 -13.13 -4.92 0.01
N MET A 152 -14.01 -3.96 -0.28
CA MET A 152 -13.62 -2.59 -0.65
C MET A 152 -12.88 -1.87 0.47
N GLU A 153 -13.32 -2.02 1.74
CA GLU A 153 -12.64 -1.43 2.90
C GLU A 153 -11.19 -1.92 3.05
N ARG A 154 -10.93 -3.21 2.77
CA ARG A 154 -9.56 -3.76 2.76
C ARG A 154 -8.71 -3.22 1.60
N GLN A 155 -9.30 -3.03 0.42
CA GLN A 155 -8.61 -2.46 -0.74
C GLN A 155 -8.29 -0.97 -0.53
N LEU A 156 -9.19 -0.22 0.11
CA LEU A 156 -8.97 1.17 0.50
C LEU A 156 -7.81 1.27 1.51
N ALA A 157 -7.87 0.53 2.62
CA ALA A 157 -6.81 0.54 3.64
C ALA A 157 -5.43 0.14 3.08
N ALA A 158 -5.36 -0.82 2.16
CA ALA A 158 -4.13 -1.19 1.46
C ALA A 158 -3.61 -0.07 0.53
N SER A 159 -4.51 0.69 -0.08
CA SER A 159 -4.18 1.82 -0.95
C SER A 159 -3.70 3.04 -0.13
N GLU A 160 -4.35 3.33 0.99
CA GLU A 160 -3.95 4.36 1.96
C GLU A 160 -2.57 4.05 2.57
N ALA A 161 -2.33 2.80 3.00
CA ALA A 161 -1.02 2.37 3.49
C ALA A 161 0.09 2.56 2.44
N ARG A 162 -0.19 2.24 1.16
CA ARG A 162 0.74 2.46 0.05
C ARG A 162 0.97 3.94 -0.23
N LEU A 163 -0.08 4.77 -0.17
CA LEU A 163 0.01 6.22 -0.35
C LEU A 163 0.90 6.85 0.73
N ASN A 164 0.70 6.47 2.00
CA ASN A 164 1.49 6.95 3.12
C ASN A 164 2.97 6.52 3.01
N ALA A 165 3.25 5.29 2.58
CA ALA A 165 4.61 4.83 2.32
C ALA A 165 5.31 5.69 1.25
N VAL A 166 4.67 5.91 0.10
CA VAL A 166 5.22 6.73 -0.98
C VAL A 166 5.43 8.20 -0.57
N GLN A 167 4.54 8.77 0.25
CA GLN A 167 4.72 10.13 0.79
C GLN A 167 5.92 10.22 1.75
N ASN A 168 6.13 9.20 2.58
CA ASN A 168 7.30 9.12 3.47
C ASN A 168 8.60 8.98 2.65
N ASP A 169 8.62 8.09 1.65
CA ASP A 169 9.78 7.87 0.77
C ASP A 169 10.17 9.17 0.03
N LEU A 170 9.20 9.89 -0.53
CA LEU A 170 9.42 11.20 -1.17
C LEU A 170 9.93 12.27 -0.19
N THR A 171 9.54 12.20 1.09
CA THR A 171 10.01 13.12 2.13
C THR A 171 11.47 12.82 2.50
N ILE A 172 11.82 11.53 2.64
CA ILE A 172 13.19 11.08 2.90
C ILE A 172 14.10 11.41 1.71
N GLN A 173 13.66 11.21 0.47
CA GLN A 173 14.42 11.55 -0.74
C GLN A 173 14.77 13.05 -0.77
N ARG A 174 13.81 13.93 -0.52
CA ARG A 174 14.05 15.39 -0.47
C ARG A 174 15.04 15.80 0.62
N GLN A 175 14.98 15.16 1.79
CA GLN A 175 15.94 15.39 2.87
C GLN A 175 17.36 14.94 2.48
N GLN A 176 17.49 13.81 1.76
CA GLN A 176 18.77 13.33 1.24
C GLN A 176 19.31 14.26 0.14
N GLU A 177 18.47 14.73 -0.78
CA GLU A 177 18.84 15.71 -1.82
C GLU A 177 19.34 17.02 -1.20
N GLN A 178 18.67 17.54 -0.16
CA GLN A 178 19.07 18.72 0.59
C GLN A 178 20.44 18.52 1.27
N ALA A 179 20.61 17.44 2.03
CA ALA A 179 21.88 17.13 2.70
C ALA A 179 23.05 16.92 1.72
N LEU A 180 22.79 16.36 0.52
CA LEU A 180 23.79 16.22 -0.55
C LEU A 180 24.11 17.56 -1.23
N ALA A 181 23.18 18.51 -1.29
CA ALA A 181 23.44 19.86 -1.79
C ALA A 181 24.26 20.68 -0.79
N GLU A 182 23.91 20.65 0.49
CA GLU A 182 24.64 21.28 1.60
C GLU A 182 26.08 20.73 1.70
N ASN A 183 26.24 19.40 1.65
CA ASN A 183 27.57 18.78 1.67
C ASN A 183 28.44 19.21 0.47
N GLN A 184 27.86 19.29 -0.73
CA GLN A 184 28.57 19.79 -1.90
C GLN A 184 28.97 21.27 -1.79
N GLN A 185 28.17 22.11 -1.13
CA GLN A 185 28.53 23.51 -0.87
C GLN A 185 29.72 23.57 0.09
N ALA A 186 29.64 22.89 1.24
CA ALA A 186 30.73 22.82 2.22
C ALA A 186 32.05 22.28 1.64
N VAL A 187 31.99 21.25 0.77
CA VAL A 187 33.18 20.70 0.10
C VAL A 187 33.80 21.70 -0.91
N ARG A 188 32.98 22.49 -1.61
CA ARG A 188 33.48 23.55 -2.52
C ARG A 188 34.12 24.70 -1.74
N GLU A 189 33.54 25.09 -0.61
CA GLU A 189 34.11 26.10 0.29
C GLU A 189 35.45 25.64 0.86
N GLN A 190 35.54 24.42 1.38
CA GLN A 190 36.78 23.81 1.86
C GLN A 190 37.86 23.75 0.76
N ALA A 191 37.49 23.37 -0.47
CA ALA A 191 38.43 23.36 -1.60
C ALA A 191 38.98 24.76 -1.92
N SER A 192 38.13 25.80 -1.90
CA SER A 192 38.56 27.19 -2.15
C SER A 192 39.45 27.76 -1.04
N ALA A 193 39.20 27.38 0.23
CA ALA A 193 40.04 27.73 1.36
C ALA A 193 41.43 27.07 1.25
N LEU A 194 41.47 25.78 0.94
CA LEU A 194 42.73 25.03 0.73
C LEU A 194 43.53 25.54 -0.47
N GLU A 195 42.88 25.96 -1.56
CA GLU A 195 43.57 26.56 -2.70
C GLU A 195 44.14 27.95 -2.37
N THR A 196 43.43 28.73 -1.55
CA THR A 196 43.92 30.01 -1.02
C THR A 196 45.15 29.81 -0.13
N GLU A 197 45.09 28.87 0.83
CA GLU A 197 46.21 28.54 1.72
C GLU A 197 47.44 28.03 0.94
N ARG A 198 47.23 27.08 0.02
CA ARG A 198 48.25 26.55 -0.91
C ARG A 198 48.94 27.67 -1.70
N THR A 199 48.18 28.67 -2.12
CA THR A 199 48.70 29.82 -2.89
C THR A 199 49.53 30.75 -2.00
N ALA A 200 49.05 31.05 -0.78
CA ALA A 200 49.83 31.82 0.20
C ALA A 200 51.14 31.11 0.60
N ALA A 201 51.10 29.78 0.80
CA ALA A 201 52.29 28.97 1.10
C ALA A 201 53.30 28.98 -0.07
N ARG A 202 52.83 28.88 -1.32
CA ARG A 202 53.68 29.00 -2.52
C ARG A 202 54.37 30.35 -2.65
N LEU A 203 53.66 31.44 -2.36
CA LEU A 203 54.24 32.79 -2.38
C LEU A 203 55.36 32.93 -1.33
N ARG A 204 55.15 32.41 -0.10
CA ARG A 204 56.18 32.37 0.95
C ARG A 204 57.41 31.53 0.56
N LEU A 205 57.21 30.38 -0.09
CA LEU A 205 58.32 29.55 -0.57
C LEU A 205 59.14 30.25 -1.66
N ASN A 206 58.47 30.93 -2.61
CA ASN A 206 59.15 31.70 -3.65
C ASN A 206 59.96 32.87 -3.08
N ASP A 207 59.41 33.58 -2.10
CA ASP A 207 60.08 34.68 -1.40
C ASP A 207 61.32 34.21 -0.64
N LEU A 208 61.20 33.15 0.18
CA LEU A 208 62.34 32.55 0.89
C LEU A 208 63.43 32.05 -0.08
N GLN A 209 63.06 31.45 -1.21
CA GLN A 209 64.01 31.08 -2.26
C GLN A 209 64.63 32.29 -2.97
N GLY A 210 63.98 33.45 -2.96
CA GLY A 210 64.56 34.73 -3.39
C GLY A 210 65.63 35.20 -2.40
N GLN A 211 65.27 35.27 -1.12
CA GLN A 211 66.15 35.69 -0.02
C GLN A 211 67.43 34.85 0.06
N ILE A 212 67.32 33.52 -0.06
CA ILE A 212 68.47 32.60 -0.10
C ILE A 212 69.41 32.96 -1.26
N ARG A 213 68.88 33.12 -2.47
CA ARG A 213 69.70 33.44 -3.67
C ARG A 213 70.36 34.82 -3.60
N SER A 214 69.75 35.81 -2.95
CA SER A 214 70.42 37.10 -2.69
C SER A 214 71.57 36.95 -1.70
N LEU A 215 71.40 36.20 -0.61
CA LEU A 215 72.45 35.97 0.39
C LEU A 215 73.61 35.15 -0.20
N GLU A 216 73.32 34.13 -1.01
CA GLU A 216 74.32 33.38 -1.78
C GLU A 216 75.08 34.28 -2.75
N ALA A 217 74.40 35.19 -3.45
CA ALA A 217 75.04 36.13 -4.38
C ALA A 217 75.93 37.16 -3.65
N GLU A 218 75.48 37.68 -2.50
CA GLU A 218 76.28 38.56 -1.64
C GLU A 218 77.54 37.85 -1.15
N GLN A 219 77.43 36.63 -0.62
CA GLN A 219 78.57 35.82 -0.18
C GLN A 219 79.58 35.57 -1.30
N ASN A 220 79.11 35.09 -2.47
CA ASN A 220 79.98 34.88 -3.63
C ASN A 220 80.65 36.18 -4.10
N SER A 221 79.97 37.33 -4.00
CA SER A 221 80.55 38.63 -4.33
C SER A 221 81.68 39.01 -3.36
N ALA A 222 81.48 38.79 -2.05
CA ALA A 222 82.46 39.05 -1.01
C ALA A 222 83.71 38.16 -1.20
N ASP A 223 83.54 36.85 -1.39
CA ASP A 223 84.64 35.92 -1.64
C ASP A 223 85.38 36.28 -2.94
N SER A 224 84.68 36.67 -4.00
CA SER A 224 85.33 37.14 -5.24
C SER A 224 86.17 38.41 -5.03
N SER A 225 85.77 39.29 -4.10
CA SER A 225 86.52 40.49 -3.73
C SER A 225 87.77 40.16 -2.90
N LEU A 226 87.68 39.19 -1.99
CA LEU A 226 88.80 38.67 -1.20
C LEU A 226 89.83 37.98 -2.10
N VAL A 227 89.40 37.13 -3.03
CA VAL A 227 90.28 36.49 -4.02
C VAL A 227 90.93 37.52 -4.95
N ARG A 228 90.20 38.57 -5.36
CA ARG A 228 90.76 39.68 -6.15
C ARG A 228 91.80 40.49 -5.36
N SER A 229 91.58 40.70 -4.07
CA SER A 229 92.53 41.34 -3.16
C SER A 229 93.82 40.51 -3.04
N VAL A 230 93.70 39.21 -2.73
CA VAL A 230 94.83 38.28 -2.61
C VAL A 230 95.63 38.14 -3.92
N LYS A 231 94.97 38.19 -5.08
CA LYS A 231 95.62 38.00 -6.39
C LYS A 231 96.14 39.30 -7.05
N SER A 232 96.20 40.41 -6.31
CA SER A 232 96.65 41.72 -6.81
C SER A 232 97.98 42.18 -6.19
N PRO A 233 99.15 41.65 -6.61
CA PRO A 233 100.43 42.31 -6.32
C PRO A 233 100.48 43.65 -7.08
N ALA A 234 100.62 44.75 -6.35
CA ALA A 234 100.44 46.10 -6.89
C ALA A 234 101.60 46.55 -7.82
N HIS A 235 101.48 46.32 -9.13
CA HIS A 235 102.40 46.87 -10.12
C HIS A 235 101.82 48.15 -10.77
N ARG A 236 102.19 49.33 -10.25
CA ARG A 236 101.70 50.63 -10.73
C ARG A 236 102.78 51.38 -11.53
N GLY A 237 102.79 51.16 -12.86
CA GLY A 237 103.73 51.78 -13.79
C GLY A 237 103.41 53.24 -14.17
N LYS A 238 104.48 54.04 -14.28
CA LYS A 238 104.58 55.37 -14.95
C LYS A 238 104.31 55.24 -16.47
N ALA A 239 104.04 56.28 -17.27
CA ALA A 239 103.66 57.71 -17.12
C ALA A 239 102.94 58.12 -18.46
N THR A 240 102.84 59.33 -19.02
CA THR A 240 103.46 60.69 -18.87
C THR A 240 102.42 61.74 -19.36
N ARG A 241 102.63 62.94 -19.95
CA ARG A 241 103.78 63.69 -20.54
C ARG A 241 103.47 65.20 -20.52
N HIS A 242 104.52 66.03 -20.69
CA HIS A 242 104.51 67.50 -20.84
C HIS A 242 104.21 68.33 -19.58
N ARG A 243 104.76 69.55 -19.44
CA ARG A 243 105.61 70.30 -20.39
C ARG A 243 107.06 70.38 -19.92
#